data_AF-A0A7Y5RKZ6-F1
#
_entry.id   AF-A0A7Y5RKZ6-F1
#
_cell.length_a   1.000
_cell.length_b   1.000
_cell.length_c   1.000
_cell.angle_alpha   90.00
_cell.angle_beta   90.00
_cell.angle_gamma   90.00
#
_symmetry.space_group_name_H-M   'P 1'
#
loop_
_entity.id
_entity.type
_entity.pdbx_description
1 polymer ?
#
loop_
_entity_poly.entity_id
_entity_poly.type
_entity_poly.pdbx_seq_one_letter_code
_entity_poly.pdbx_strand_id
1 'polypeptide(L)'
;MSERHAVLTVWEAGFDWTETDGQSYADAHVDGAAEEAYSARSWKSPVVELPFAATELIPSWNARTPRATWLHVEGRVADEAGWTPWFTFARWAEDDPAGESPITRTTVRGQQLEAGCVSTDTWLAAPGRGFERWQLRLTALAAPAATHDVTVSLVAGAAQRMSIVADEPTSEPGAGRGHEVAVPPHSQRLHLDTFPDWDSGGQSWCSPTSTTMLLEHWGAAPTPEEVSWVGHETDPGVVHGVRRVF
;
A
#
# COMPACT_ATOMS: atom_id res chain seq x y z
N MET A 1 -10.12 1.86 -30.77
CA MET A 1 -10.14 1.15 -29.47
C MET A 1 -8.95 1.67 -28.68
N SER A 2 -9.14 2.18 -27.47
CA SER A 2 -8.01 2.56 -26.60
C SER A 2 -7.19 1.30 -26.35
N GLU A 3 -5.89 1.36 -26.61
CA GLU A 3 -4.98 0.29 -26.24
C GLU A 3 -4.94 0.22 -24.69
N ARG A 4 -5.29 -0.95 -24.14
CA ARG A 4 -5.34 -1.19 -22.70
C ARG A 4 -4.55 -2.44 -22.38
N HIS A 5 -3.45 -2.26 -21.68
CA HIS A 5 -2.60 -3.35 -21.22
C HIS A 5 -2.45 -3.27 -19.71
N ALA A 6 -2.55 -4.42 -19.05
CA ALA A 6 -2.22 -4.60 -17.66
C ALA A 6 -1.60 -5.97 -17.47
N VAL A 7 -0.54 -6.03 -16.66
CA VAL A 7 0.08 -7.27 -16.19
C VAL A 7 0.18 -7.19 -14.69
N LEU A 8 -0.39 -8.19 -14.01
CA LEU A 8 -0.21 -8.42 -12.59
C LEU A 8 0.84 -9.51 -12.42
N THR A 9 1.94 -9.20 -11.71
CA THR A 9 2.93 -10.19 -11.28
C THR A 9 2.83 -10.37 -9.78
N VAL A 10 2.80 -11.62 -9.31
CA VAL A 10 2.62 -11.97 -7.90
C VAL A 10 3.70 -12.96 -7.47
N TRP A 11 4.28 -12.73 -6.29
CA TRP A 11 5.16 -13.64 -5.57
C TRP A 11 4.54 -13.93 -4.20
N GLU A 12 4.32 -15.20 -3.88
CA GLU A 12 3.79 -15.66 -2.58
C GLU A 12 4.84 -16.47 -1.78
N ALA A 13 6.02 -16.66 -2.37
CA ALA A 13 7.14 -17.39 -1.79
C ALA A 13 8.46 -16.88 -2.40
N GLY A 14 9.60 -17.39 -1.89
CA GLY A 14 10.93 -17.00 -2.38
C GLY A 14 11.39 -15.63 -1.86
N PHE A 15 10.97 -15.28 -0.64
CA PHE A 15 11.42 -14.08 0.06
C PHE A 15 12.77 -14.33 0.74
N ASP A 16 13.80 -14.58 -0.08
CA ASP A 16 15.17 -14.81 0.39
C ASP A 16 15.81 -13.48 0.80
N TRP A 17 15.67 -13.13 2.07
CA TRP A 17 16.20 -11.90 2.64
C TRP A 17 17.73 -11.93 2.71
N THR A 18 18.36 -10.83 2.28
CA THR A 18 19.81 -10.62 2.38
C THR A 18 20.07 -9.49 3.36
N GLU A 19 20.95 -9.72 4.34
CA GLU A 19 21.43 -8.67 5.24
C GLU A 19 22.06 -7.52 4.43
N THR A 20 21.74 -6.29 4.83
CA THR A 20 22.28 -5.07 4.22
C THR A 20 22.77 -4.12 5.31
N ASP A 21 23.44 -3.06 4.90
CA ASP A 21 23.80 -1.99 5.84
C ASP A 21 22.54 -1.46 6.53
N GLY A 22 22.63 -1.25 7.83
CA GLY A 22 21.56 -0.66 8.63
C GLY A 22 21.20 0.73 8.14
N GLN A 23 20.00 1.18 8.50
CA GLN A 23 19.49 2.50 8.14
C GLN A 23 19.14 3.30 9.38
N SER A 24 19.46 4.60 9.37
CA SER A 24 18.96 5.54 10.36
C SER A 24 17.69 6.20 9.83
N TYR A 25 16.67 6.32 10.69
CA TYR A 25 15.43 6.99 10.34
C TYR A 25 14.84 7.72 11.55
N ALA A 26 14.47 8.98 11.32
CA ALA A 26 13.60 9.75 12.19
C ALA A 26 12.24 9.90 11.49
N ASP A 27 11.15 9.65 12.22
CA ASP A 27 9.80 9.77 11.66
C ASP A 27 9.53 11.22 11.24
N ALA A 28 9.29 11.42 9.94
CA ALA A 28 9.07 12.74 9.36
C ALA A 28 7.69 13.33 9.72
N HIS A 29 6.79 12.53 10.29
CA HIS A 29 5.44 12.93 10.68
C HIS A 29 5.32 13.24 12.17
N VAL A 30 6.39 13.03 12.94
CA VAL A 30 6.44 13.30 14.38
C VAL A 30 7.43 14.44 14.63
N ASP A 31 6.91 15.57 15.10
CA ASP A 31 7.74 16.74 15.40
C ASP A 31 8.81 16.41 16.44
N GLY A 32 10.08 16.60 16.05
CA GLY A 32 11.22 16.31 16.91
C GLY A 32 11.52 14.83 17.11
N ALA A 33 11.05 13.94 16.22
CA ALA A 33 11.40 12.53 16.25
C ALA A 33 12.92 12.32 16.35
N ALA A 34 13.32 11.45 17.28
CA ALA A 34 14.71 11.04 17.39
C ALA A 34 15.10 10.18 16.20
N GLU A 35 16.34 10.34 15.74
CA GLU A 35 16.92 9.43 14.76
C GLU A 35 17.26 8.10 15.46
N GLU A 36 16.68 7.02 14.96
CA GLU A 36 16.89 5.66 15.46
C GLU A 36 17.63 4.84 14.40
N ALA A 37 18.57 4.00 14.83
CA ALA A 37 19.30 3.08 13.96
C ALA A 37 18.60 1.72 13.88
N TYR A 38 18.36 1.24 12.66
CA TYR A 38 17.70 -0.03 12.38
C TYR A 38 18.68 -1.00 11.72
N SER A 39 18.66 -2.26 12.15
CA SER A 39 19.21 -3.34 11.30
C SER A 39 18.30 -3.53 10.08
N ALA A 40 18.89 -3.96 8.97
CA ALA A 40 18.20 -4.01 7.70
C ALA A 40 18.50 -5.31 6.95
N ARG A 41 17.45 -5.93 6.44
CA ARG A 41 17.56 -6.99 5.44
C ARG A 41 16.66 -6.67 4.27
N SER A 42 17.13 -6.97 3.06
CA SER A 42 16.41 -6.63 1.83
C SER A 42 16.08 -7.85 1.00
N TRP A 43 14.94 -7.78 0.32
CA TRP A 43 14.54 -8.68 -0.73
C TRP A 43 14.30 -7.86 -2.01
N LYS A 44 14.71 -8.40 -3.15
CA LYS A 44 14.45 -7.80 -4.46
C LYS A 44 13.65 -8.79 -5.29
N SER A 45 12.61 -8.31 -5.95
CA SER A 45 11.92 -9.12 -6.94
C SER A 45 12.87 -9.50 -8.09
N PRO A 46 12.62 -10.58 -8.83
CA PRO A 46 13.13 -10.70 -10.18
C PRO A 46 12.81 -9.44 -11.00
N VAL A 47 13.63 -9.16 -12.02
CA VAL A 47 13.28 -8.14 -13.02
C VAL A 47 12.10 -8.68 -13.81
N VAL A 48 11.03 -7.88 -13.88
CA VAL A 48 9.86 -8.20 -14.70
C VAL A 48 9.99 -7.46 -16.02
N GLU A 49 9.88 -8.19 -17.13
CA GLU A 49 9.84 -7.64 -18.48
C GLU A 49 8.40 -7.63 -18.99
N LEU A 50 8.02 -6.55 -19.67
CA LEU A 50 6.68 -6.30 -20.18
C LEU A 50 6.70 -6.32 -21.71
N PRO A 51 5.65 -6.86 -22.36
CA PRO A 51 5.53 -6.82 -23.82
C PRO A 51 5.04 -5.46 -24.36
N PHE A 52 4.92 -4.45 -23.49
CA PHE A 52 4.48 -3.10 -23.79
C PHE A 52 5.17 -2.11 -22.85
N ALA A 53 5.25 -0.85 -23.28
CA ALA A 53 5.80 0.23 -22.48
C ALA A 53 4.79 0.72 -21.43
N ALA A 54 4.74 0.13 -20.24
CA ALA A 54 3.81 0.57 -19.18
C ALA A 54 4.01 2.06 -18.81
N THR A 55 2.93 2.70 -18.39
CA THR A 55 2.93 4.09 -17.92
C THR A 55 2.70 4.18 -16.42
N GLU A 56 2.24 3.10 -15.79
CA GLU A 56 1.99 3.07 -14.35
C GLU A 56 2.49 1.76 -13.73
N LEU A 57 3.01 1.83 -12.50
CA LEU A 57 3.35 0.69 -11.66
C LEU A 57 2.78 0.88 -10.26
N ILE A 58 2.01 -0.08 -9.79
CA ILE A 58 1.38 -0.11 -8.46
C ILE A 58 1.91 -1.34 -7.72
N PRO A 59 2.78 -1.19 -6.70
CA PRO A 59 3.18 -2.28 -5.85
C PRO A 59 2.06 -2.65 -4.87
N SER A 60 2.03 -3.91 -4.44
CA SER A 60 1.15 -4.39 -3.37
C SER A 60 1.88 -5.44 -2.55
N TRP A 61 1.55 -5.56 -1.27
CA TRP A 61 2.19 -6.53 -0.38
C TRP A 61 1.28 -6.94 0.76
N ASN A 62 1.49 -8.16 1.26
CA ASN A 62 0.99 -8.60 2.56
C ASN A 62 2.18 -8.88 3.46
N ALA A 63 2.22 -8.20 4.61
CA ALA A 63 3.29 -8.33 5.57
C ALA A 63 2.77 -8.22 7.01
N ARG A 64 3.54 -8.77 7.96
CA ARG A 64 3.40 -8.49 9.39
C ARG A 64 4.63 -7.75 9.85
N THR A 65 4.43 -6.65 10.55
CA THR A 65 5.51 -5.87 11.17
C THR A 65 5.28 -5.86 12.68
N PRO A 66 5.83 -6.83 13.42
CA PRO A 66 5.80 -6.81 14.87
C PRO A 66 6.37 -5.51 15.45
N ARG A 67 6.12 -5.28 16.74
CA ARG A 67 6.64 -4.13 17.47
C ARG A 67 8.09 -3.79 17.12
N ALA A 68 8.35 -2.50 16.94
CA ALA A 68 9.68 -1.97 16.62
C ALA A 68 10.28 -2.44 15.28
N THR A 69 9.44 -2.94 14.37
CA THR A 69 9.81 -3.25 12.99
C THR A 69 8.93 -2.52 11.99
N TRP A 70 9.43 -2.32 10.77
CA TRP A 70 8.70 -1.72 9.67
C TRP A 70 9.31 -2.11 8.32
N LEU A 71 8.63 -1.75 7.23
CA LEU A 71 8.97 -2.11 5.87
C LEU A 71 9.19 -0.86 5.02
N HIS A 72 10.34 -0.77 4.38
CA HIS A 72 10.61 0.22 3.34
C HIS A 72 10.37 -0.41 1.97
N VAL A 73 9.41 0.14 1.22
CA VAL A 73 9.01 -0.38 -0.10
C VAL A 73 9.51 0.57 -1.18
N GLU A 74 10.31 0.03 -2.09
CA GLU A 74 10.95 0.77 -3.17
C GLU A 74 10.69 0.11 -4.51
N GLY A 75 10.77 0.91 -5.57
CA GLY A 75 10.69 0.45 -6.95
C GLY A 75 11.73 1.13 -7.83
N ARG A 76 11.93 0.53 -8.99
CA ARG A 76 12.60 1.16 -10.12
C ARG A 76 12.01 0.66 -11.42
N VAL A 77 12.08 1.49 -12.44
CA VAL A 77 11.63 1.15 -13.79
C VAL A 77 12.77 1.36 -14.78
N ALA A 78 12.69 0.73 -15.94
CA ALA A 78 13.65 0.90 -17.02
C ALA A 78 12.98 0.85 -18.39
N ASP A 79 13.46 1.71 -19.27
CA ASP A 79 13.24 1.67 -20.71
C ASP A 79 14.57 1.37 -21.44
N GLU A 80 14.67 1.72 -22.72
CA GLU A 80 15.90 1.58 -23.51
C GLU A 80 17.07 2.43 -22.96
N ALA A 81 16.79 3.58 -22.34
CA ALA A 81 17.81 4.46 -21.78
C ALA A 81 18.42 3.90 -20.48
N GLY A 82 17.74 2.94 -19.85
CA GLY A 82 18.23 2.21 -18.68
C GLY A 82 17.35 2.38 -17.45
N TRP A 83 17.90 2.00 -16.30
CA TRP A 83 17.19 2.04 -15.01
C TRP A 83 17.12 3.46 -14.44
N THR A 84 15.96 3.79 -13.89
CA THR A 84 15.88 4.85 -12.90
C THR A 84 16.69 4.48 -11.65
N PRO A 85 17.08 5.47 -10.83
CA PRO A 85 17.38 5.21 -9.43
C PRO A 85 16.20 4.49 -8.75
N TRP A 86 16.47 3.87 -7.60
CA TRP A 86 15.40 3.40 -6.73
C TRP A 86 14.65 4.61 -6.17
N PHE A 87 13.33 4.53 -6.20
CA PHE A 87 12.43 5.50 -5.58
C PHE A 87 11.55 4.78 -4.55
N THR A 88 11.12 5.53 -3.53
CA THR A 88 10.31 4.97 -2.44
C THR A 88 8.83 5.02 -2.77
N PHE A 89 8.10 3.93 -2.60
CA PHE A 89 6.64 3.97 -2.60
C PHE A 89 6.09 4.26 -1.21
N ALA A 90 6.56 3.49 -0.22
CA ALA A 90 6.01 3.57 1.13
C ALA A 90 7.06 3.28 2.20
N ARG A 91 6.84 3.88 3.37
CA ARG A 91 7.36 3.41 4.66
C ARG A 91 6.16 2.87 5.43
N TRP A 92 6.13 1.57 5.69
CA TRP A 92 4.91 0.88 6.08
C TRP A 92 5.11 0.06 7.35
N ALA A 93 4.14 0.17 8.25
CA ALA A 93 3.93 -0.73 9.36
C ALA A 93 2.44 -1.10 9.43
N GLU A 94 2.14 -2.27 10.02
CA GLU A 94 0.81 -2.83 10.22
C GLU A 94 -0.03 -2.01 11.21
N ASP A 95 0.63 -1.31 12.13
CA ASP A 95 -0.01 -0.48 13.16
C ASP A 95 0.40 1.00 13.03
N ASP A 96 -0.31 1.87 13.74
CA ASP A 96 0.04 3.27 13.88
C ASP A 96 0.94 3.51 15.11
N PRO A 97 1.53 4.71 15.27
CA PRO A 97 2.35 5.04 16.46
C PRO A 97 1.59 5.05 17.79
N ALA A 98 0.24 5.15 17.77
CA ALA A 98 -0.56 5.03 18.99
C ALA A 98 -0.61 3.58 19.50
N GLY A 99 -0.32 2.61 18.63
CA GLY A 99 -0.09 1.21 18.97
C GLY A 99 1.39 0.91 19.21
N GLU A 100 1.90 -0.07 18.48
CA GLU A 100 3.28 -0.58 18.65
C GLU A 100 4.22 -0.26 17.48
N SER A 101 3.76 0.54 16.51
CA SER A 101 4.58 0.90 15.35
C SER A 101 5.69 1.89 15.73
N PRO A 102 6.92 1.69 15.26
CA PRO A 102 8.01 2.66 15.45
C PRO A 102 7.90 3.88 14.53
N ILE A 103 7.01 3.85 13.53
CA ILE A 103 6.87 4.89 12.51
C ILE A 103 5.40 5.17 12.17
N THR A 104 5.15 6.37 11.65
CA THR A 104 3.92 6.73 10.97
C THR A 104 3.95 6.12 9.58
N ARG A 105 2.98 5.26 9.27
CA ARG A 105 2.83 4.71 7.92
C ARG A 105 2.65 5.85 6.93
N THR A 106 3.41 5.78 5.83
CA THR A 106 3.52 6.89 4.90
C THR A 106 3.67 6.41 3.47
N THR A 107 2.78 6.90 2.60
CA THR A 107 2.99 6.93 1.15
C THR A 107 3.94 8.08 0.79
N VAL A 108 5.04 7.78 0.10
CA VAL A 108 6.09 8.77 -0.23
C VAL A 108 5.89 9.34 -1.63
N ARG A 109 4.93 10.26 -1.75
CA ARG A 109 4.62 10.97 -3.00
C ARG A 109 5.61 12.09 -3.34
N GLY A 110 5.58 12.54 -4.59
CA GLY A 110 6.26 13.77 -5.05
C GLY A 110 7.72 13.60 -5.46
N GLN A 111 8.27 12.38 -5.42
CA GLN A 111 9.59 12.10 -5.97
C GLN A 111 9.55 12.27 -7.50
N GLN A 112 10.26 13.26 -8.02
CA GLN A 112 10.32 13.58 -9.44
C GLN A 112 11.63 13.09 -10.06
N LEU A 113 11.52 12.38 -11.17
CA LEU A 113 12.61 11.94 -12.03
C LEU A 113 12.32 12.37 -13.48
N GLU A 114 13.31 12.26 -14.36
CA GLU A 114 13.12 12.51 -15.79
C GLU A 114 12.15 11.48 -16.42
N ALA A 115 12.18 10.24 -15.93
CA ALA A 115 11.32 9.16 -16.43
C ALA A 115 9.87 9.25 -15.95
N GLY A 116 9.58 10.04 -14.92
CA GLY A 116 8.28 10.04 -14.27
C GLY A 116 8.33 10.52 -12.82
N CYS A 117 7.28 10.24 -12.07
CA CYS A 117 7.21 10.58 -10.66
C CYS A 117 6.44 9.53 -9.84
N VAL A 118 6.64 9.57 -8.53
CA VAL A 118 5.82 8.79 -7.57
C VAL A 118 4.63 9.66 -7.16
N SER A 119 3.42 9.22 -7.51
CA SER A 119 2.15 9.74 -7.02
C SER A 119 1.75 9.02 -5.71
N THR A 120 0.48 9.01 -5.33
CA THR A 120 -0.02 8.20 -4.22
C THR A 120 0.07 6.71 -4.59
N ASP A 121 0.98 5.98 -3.94
CA ASP A 121 1.20 4.53 -4.06
C ASP A 121 1.46 4.03 -5.49
N THR A 122 1.78 4.94 -6.42
CA THR A 122 1.83 4.64 -7.85
C THR A 122 2.98 5.39 -8.50
N TRP A 123 3.77 4.69 -9.32
CA TRP A 123 4.70 5.33 -10.24
C TRP A 123 3.94 5.75 -11.49
N LEU A 124 4.12 6.98 -11.95
CA LEU A 124 3.57 7.52 -13.18
C LEU A 124 4.72 7.90 -14.12
N ALA A 125 4.77 7.32 -15.31
CA ALA A 125 5.71 7.70 -16.34
C ALA A 125 5.47 9.14 -16.81
N ALA A 126 6.53 9.84 -17.19
CA ALA A 126 6.43 11.17 -17.76
C ALA A 126 5.64 11.14 -19.09
N PRO A 127 4.97 12.25 -19.48
CA PRO A 127 4.21 12.30 -20.73
C PRO A 127 5.04 11.86 -21.95
N GLY A 128 4.49 10.94 -22.74
CA GLY A 128 5.15 10.39 -23.92
C GLY A 128 6.21 9.31 -23.63
N ARG A 129 6.46 8.97 -22.36
CA ARG A 129 7.36 7.90 -21.96
C ARG A 129 6.61 6.66 -21.52
N GLY A 130 7.35 5.57 -21.34
CA GLY A 130 6.91 4.35 -20.68
C GLY A 130 8.12 3.55 -20.21
N PHE A 131 7.86 2.38 -19.64
CA PHE A 131 8.89 1.44 -19.21
C PHE A 131 8.49 0.01 -19.53
N GLU A 132 9.41 -0.79 -20.02
CA GLU A 132 9.21 -2.20 -20.35
C GLU A 132 9.76 -3.12 -19.26
N ARG A 133 10.48 -2.55 -18.28
CA ARG A 133 11.09 -3.31 -17.18
C ARG A 133 10.85 -2.65 -15.86
N TRP A 134 10.61 -3.45 -14.82
CA TRP A 134 10.51 -2.96 -13.45
C TRP A 134 11.05 -3.96 -12.44
N GLN A 135 11.34 -3.45 -11.25
CA GLN A 135 11.77 -4.25 -10.12
C GLN A 135 11.32 -3.59 -8.82
N LEU A 136 10.94 -4.42 -7.83
CA LEU A 136 10.64 -3.98 -6.48
C LEU A 136 11.75 -4.39 -5.52
N ARG A 137 11.93 -3.59 -4.48
CA ARG A 137 12.78 -3.89 -3.33
C ARG A 137 12.00 -3.62 -2.06
N LEU A 138 12.00 -4.60 -1.18
CA LEU A 138 11.51 -4.47 0.18
C LEU A 138 12.72 -4.50 1.10
N THR A 139 12.79 -3.58 2.05
CA THR A 139 13.78 -3.59 3.13
C THR A 139 13.04 -3.67 4.46
N ALA A 140 13.19 -4.80 5.15
CA ALA A 140 12.68 -4.99 6.50
C ALA A 140 13.66 -4.35 7.48
N LEU A 141 13.13 -3.50 8.36
CA LEU A 141 13.88 -2.68 9.29
C LEU A 141 13.46 -3.02 10.72
N ALA A 142 14.44 -3.24 11.60
CA ALA A 142 14.21 -3.62 12.98
C ALA A 142 15.06 -2.77 13.93
N ALA A 143 14.42 -2.12 14.91
CA ALA A 143 15.14 -1.36 15.94
C ALA A 143 15.79 -2.32 16.94
N PRO A 144 16.74 -1.87 17.78
CA PRO A 144 17.39 -2.73 18.78
C PRO A 144 16.42 -3.40 19.76
N ALA A 145 15.24 -2.80 19.98
CA ALA A 145 14.19 -3.33 20.84
C ALA A 145 13.28 -4.37 20.18
N ALA A 146 13.47 -4.67 18.89
CA ALA A 146 12.69 -5.68 18.17
C ALA A 146 13.02 -7.09 18.68
N THR A 147 12.00 -7.90 18.89
CA THR A 147 12.13 -9.30 19.34
C THR A 147 11.70 -10.31 18.27
N HIS A 148 11.07 -9.82 17.20
CA HIS A 148 10.58 -10.60 16.08
C HIS A 148 10.89 -9.87 14.79
N ASP A 149 10.95 -10.64 13.71
CA ASP A 149 11.24 -10.17 12.38
C ASP A 149 9.97 -9.80 11.60
N VAL A 150 10.10 -8.88 10.64
CA VAL A 150 9.08 -8.66 9.60
C VAL A 150 8.84 -9.96 8.84
N THR A 151 7.59 -10.32 8.58
CA THR A 151 7.25 -11.43 7.68
C THR A 151 6.49 -10.90 6.48
N VAL A 152 6.75 -11.46 5.31
CA VAL A 152 6.07 -11.11 4.06
C VAL A 152 5.50 -12.39 3.49
N SER A 153 4.22 -12.36 3.14
CA SER A 153 3.50 -13.50 2.55
C SER A 153 3.11 -13.26 1.09
N LEU A 154 3.09 -11.99 0.64
CA LEU A 154 2.80 -11.64 -0.73
C LEU A 154 3.54 -10.35 -1.12
N VAL A 155 4.10 -10.33 -2.32
CA VAL A 155 4.46 -9.10 -3.02
C VAL A 155 3.89 -9.18 -4.43
N ALA A 156 3.33 -8.09 -4.93
CA ALA A 156 2.83 -7.99 -6.28
C ALA A 156 3.15 -6.63 -6.90
N GLY A 157 3.11 -6.58 -8.23
CA GLY A 157 3.16 -5.35 -8.99
C GLY A 157 2.16 -5.42 -10.15
N ALA A 158 1.29 -4.42 -10.23
CA ALA A 158 0.44 -4.19 -11.38
C ALA A 158 1.09 -3.13 -12.26
N ALA A 159 1.51 -3.51 -13.47
CA ALA A 159 2.05 -2.59 -14.47
C ALA A 159 1.03 -2.43 -15.60
N GLN A 160 0.72 -1.18 -15.95
CA GLN A 160 -0.34 -0.89 -16.91
C GLN A 160 -0.01 0.26 -17.86
N ARG A 161 -0.61 0.18 -19.05
CA ARG A 161 -0.75 1.29 -19.99
C ARG A 161 -2.23 1.37 -20.32
N MET A 162 -2.86 2.45 -19.86
CA MET A 162 -4.27 2.73 -20.14
C MET A 162 -4.41 4.18 -20.56
N SER A 163 -5.09 4.41 -21.68
CA SER A 163 -5.57 5.75 -22.02
C SER A 163 -7.03 5.83 -21.64
N ILE A 164 -7.34 6.65 -20.64
CA ILE A 164 -8.72 7.02 -20.30
C ILE A 164 -9.01 8.31 -21.06
N VAL A 165 -9.97 8.29 -21.98
CA VAL A 165 -10.48 9.52 -22.60
C VAL A 165 -11.67 10.04 -21.79
N ALA A 166 -11.83 11.36 -21.75
CA ALA A 166 -13.04 11.95 -21.20
C ALA A 166 -14.26 11.43 -21.99
N ASP A 167 -15.37 11.24 -21.29
CA ASP A 167 -16.65 10.78 -21.86
C ASP A 167 -16.62 9.37 -22.47
N GLU A 168 -15.72 8.48 -22.01
CA GLU A 168 -15.87 7.06 -22.30
C GLU A 168 -17.25 6.55 -21.83
N PRO A 169 -17.97 5.79 -22.67
CA PRO A 169 -19.25 5.23 -22.28
C PRO A 169 -19.06 4.28 -21.09
N THR A 170 -20.02 4.28 -20.17
CA THR A 170 -20.09 3.29 -19.10
C THR A 170 -19.99 1.89 -19.69
N SER A 171 -19.18 1.03 -19.08
CA SER A 171 -19.04 -0.35 -19.53
C SER A 171 -20.37 -1.10 -19.42
N GLU A 172 -20.66 -1.95 -20.41
CA GLU A 172 -21.79 -2.86 -20.33
C GLU A 172 -21.61 -3.84 -19.14
N PRO A 173 -22.67 -4.17 -18.40
CA PRO A 173 -22.59 -5.12 -17.29
C PRO A 173 -21.99 -6.47 -17.71
N GLY A 174 -21.01 -6.94 -16.95
CA GLY A 174 -20.34 -8.21 -17.21
C GLY A 174 -21.17 -9.45 -16.86
N ALA A 175 -20.49 -10.61 -16.76
CA ALA A 175 -21.11 -11.90 -16.45
C ALA A 175 -21.85 -11.91 -15.11
N GLY A 176 -21.42 -11.08 -14.14
CA GLY A 176 -22.05 -10.95 -12.82
C GLY A 176 -23.33 -10.11 -12.78
N ARG A 177 -23.85 -9.62 -13.91
CA ARG A 177 -25.06 -8.80 -13.92
C ARG A 177 -26.23 -9.50 -13.20
N GLY A 178 -27.00 -8.73 -12.44
CA GLY A 178 -28.15 -9.24 -11.70
C GLY A 178 -27.81 -10.11 -10.48
N HIS A 179 -26.53 -10.22 -10.09
CA HIS A 179 -26.12 -10.85 -8.84
C HIS A 179 -25.80 -9.78 -7.81
N GLU A 180 -26.45 -9.86 -6.66
CA GLU A 180 -26.22 -8.99 -5.53
C GLU A 180 -25.65 -9.82 -4.38
N VAL A 181 -24.51 -9.38 -3.83
CA VAL A 181 -23.99 -9.90 -2.58
C VAL A 181 -24.59 -9.04 -1.48
N ALA A 182 -25.45 -9.64 -0.65
CA ALA A 182 -26.13 -8.95 0.44
C ALA A 182 -25.15 -8.72 1.61
N VAL A 183 -24.25 -7.76 1.45
CA VAL A 183 -23.33 -7.32 2.50
C VAL A 183 -24.06 -6.46 3.54
N PRO A 184 -23.67 -6.49 4.82
CA PRO A 184 -24.20 -5.55 5.81
C PRO A 184 -23.98 -4.10 5.38
N PRO A 185 -24.99 -3.22 5.47
CA PRO A 185 -24.84 -1.84 5.05
C PRO A 185 -24.19 -0.99 6.15
N HIS A 186 -23.00 -0.47 5.86
CA HIS A 186 -22.34 0.59 6.61
C HIS A 186 -22.28 1.90 5.83
N SER A 187 -22.03 3.01 6.52
CA SER A 187 -21.82 4.30 5.87
C SER A 187 -20.70 5.06 6.56
N GLN A 188 -19.64 5.36 5.80
CA GLN A 188 -18.53 6.19 6.28
C GLN A 188 -19.03 7.51 6.89
N ARG A 189 -20.13 8.07 6.36
CA ARG A 189 -20.65 9.38 6.79
C ARG A 189 -21.27 9.36 8.19
N LEU A 190 -21.51 8.20 8.78
CA LEU A 190 -21.97 8.10 10.17
C LEU A 190 -20.88 8.48 11.18
N HIS A 191 -19.61 8.53 10.75
CA HIS A 191 -18.47 8.84 11.60
C HIS A 191 -18.03 10.31 11.51
N LEU A 192 -18.75 11.17 10.79
CA LEU A 192 -18.38 12.58 10.60
C LEU A 192 -18.11 13.26 11.93
N ASP A 193 -16.93 13.88 12.00
CA ASP A 193 -16.40 14.67 13.12
C ASP A 193 -16.16 13.87 14.42
N THR A 194 -16.10 12.52 14.35
CA THR A 194 -15.83 11.67 15.53
C THR A 194 -14.37 11.23 15.67
N PHE A 195 -13.60 11.21 14.58
CA PHE A 195 -12.17 10.83 14.56
C PHE A 195 -11.35 11.89 13.80
N PRO A 196 -10.98 13.01 14.46
CA PRO A 196 -10.33 14.15 13.80
C PRO A 196 -9.02 13.78 13.11
N ASP A 197 -8.27 12.84 13.69
CA ASP A 197 -6.96 12.41 13.20
C ASP A 197 -7.04 11.52 11.94
N TRP A 198 -8.23 11.00 11.61
CA TRP A 198 -8.46 10.13 10.46
C TRP A 198 -9.46 10.76 9.50
N ASP A 199 -9.02 11.82 8.81
CA ASP A 199 -9.81 12.54 7.81
C ASP A 199 -11.14 13.07 8.35
N SER A 200 -11.10 13.61 9.58
CA SER A 200 -12.27 14.15 10.29
C SER A 200 -13.44 13.16 10.41
N GLY A 201 -13.16 11.86 10.44
CA GLY A 201 -14.16 10.83 10.63
C GLY A 201 -15.03 10.59 9.40
N GLY A 202 -14.56 9.85 8.40
CA GLY A 202 -15.46 9.37 7.35
C GLY A 202 -15.69 10.31 6.17
N GLN A 203 -14.85 11.34 5.98
CA GLN A 203 -14.85 12.12 4.74
C GLN A 203 -14.38 11.25 3.54
N SER A 204 -13.33 10.45 3.71
CA SER A 204 -12.76 9.57 2.67
C SER A 204 -12.49 8.14 3.16
N TRP A 205 -13.47 7.49 3.79
CA TRP A 205 -13.35 6.12 4.31
C TRP A 205 -14.05 5.06 3.44
N CYS A 206 -14.22 5.31 2.15
CA CYS A 206 -14.99 4.44 1.26
C CYS A 206 -14.42 3.01 1.21
N SER A 207 -13.10 2.87 1.09
CA SER A 207 -12.41 1.58 1.01
C SER A 207 -12.50 0.77 2.31
N PRO A 208 -12.10 1.29 3.50
CA PRO A 208 -12.23 0.52 4.73
C PRO A 208 -13.69 0.20 5.06
N THR A 209 -14.65 1.11 4.79
CA THR A 209 -16.08 0.84 4.97
C THR A 209 -16.53 -0.34 4.11
N SER A 210 -16.25 -0.29 2.80
CA SER A 210 -16.67 -1.34 1.86
C SER A 210 -15.98 -2.67 2.14
N THR A 211 -14.71 -2.64 2.54
CA THR A 211 -13.96 -3.84 2.91
C THR A 211 -14.52 -4.48 4.18
N THR A 212 -14.89 -3.68 5.19
CA THR A 212 -15.56 -4.20 6.39
C THR A 212 -16.89 -4.87 6.05
N MET A 213 -17.74 -4.27 5.20
CA MET A 213 -19.00 -4.89 4.74
C MET A 213 -18.76 -6.28 4.13
N LEU A 214 -17.73 -6.39 3.28
CA LEU A 214 -17.33 -7.65 2.67
C LEU A 214 -16.87 -8.64 3.77
N LEU A 215 -15.90 -8.25 4.60
CA LEU A 215 -15.36 -9.12 5.65
C LEU A 215 -16.46 -9.63 6.60
N GLU A 216 -17.43 -8.80 6.98
CA GLU A 216 -18.57 -9.22 7.79
C GLU A 216 -19.43 -10.26 7.06
N HIS A 217 -19.73 -10.04 5.78
CA HIS A 217 -20.52 -10.98 4.97
C HIS A 217 -19.90 -12.38 4.93
N TRP A 218 -18.58 -12.49 4.86
CA TRP A 218 -17.86 -13.77 4.88
C TRP A 218 -17.45 -14.26 6.28
N GLY A 219 -17.86 -13.59 7.35
CA GLY A 219 -17.53 -13.98 8.73
C GLY A 219 -16.04 -13.84 9.06
N ALA A 220 -15.35 -12.92 8.39
CA ALA A 220 -13.93 -12.62 8.54
C ALA A 220 -13.66 -11.20 9.10
N ALA A 221 -14.70 -10.53 9.61
CA ALA A 221 -14.55 -9.24 10.27
C ALA A 221 -13.83 -9.37 11.62
N PRO A 222 -13.18 -8.29 12.11
CA PRO A 222 -12.57 -8.26 13.43
C PRO A 222 -13.54 -8.70 14.54
N THR A 223 -13.03 -9.45 15.50
CA THR A 223 -13.77 -9.91 16.66
C THR A 223 -14.11 -8.77 17.62
N PRO A 224 -15.09 -8.94 18.54
CA PRO A 224 -15.40 -7.95 19.57
C PRO A 224 -14.19 -7.54 20.43
N GLU A 225 -13.25 -8.46 20.67
CA GLU A 225 -12.02 -8.18 21.40
C GLU A 225 -11.07 -7.26 20.60
N GLU A 226 -10.90 -7.53 19.31
CA GLU A 226 -10.03 -6.74 18.41
C GLU A 226 -10.53 -5.32 18.15
N VAL A 227 -11.84 -5.08 18.33
CA VAL A 227 -12.44 -3.74 18.20
C VAL A 227 -12.71 -3.05 19.55
N SER A 228 -12.39 -3.71 20.68
CA SER A 228 -12.69 -3.18 22.02
C SER A 228 -12.01 -1.84 22.33
N TRP A 229 -10.91 -1.52 21.64
CA TRP A 229 -10.18 -0.26 21.78
C TRP A 229 -10.92 0.95 21.19
N VAL A 230 -11.86 0.73 20.26
CA VAL A 230 -12.50 1.81 19.48
C VAL A 230 -13.31 2.75 20.37
N GLY A 231 -13.94 2.23 21.44
CA GLY A 231 -14.72 3.04 22.39
C GLY A 231 -15.92 3.78 21.77
N HIS A 232 -16.30 3.44 20.53
CA HIS A 232 -17.39 4.03 19.77
C HIS A 232 -18.37 2.95 19.34
N GLU A 233 -19.67 3.17 19.59
CA GLU A 233 -20.71 2.16 19.34
C GLU A 233 -21.02 1.96 17.85
N THR A 234 -20.90 3.02 17.05
CA THR A 234 -21.22 2.96 15.62
C THR A 234 -20.10 2.25 14.86
N ASP A 235 -20.45 1.15 14.20
CA ASP A 235 -19.61 0.40 13.26
C ASP A 235 -18.13 0.26 13.70
N PRO A 236 -17.84 -0.30 14.88
CA PRO A 236 -16.47 -0.36 15.40
C PRO A 236 -15.52 -1.15 14.51
N GLY A 237 -16.03 -2.08 13.70
CA GLY A 237 -15.25 -2.76 12.64
C GLY A 237 -14.81 -1.83 11.51
N VAL A 238 -15.60 -0.82 11.15
CA VAL A 238 -15.20 0.21 10.16
C VAL A 238 -14.07 1.06 10.73
N VAL A 239 -14.21 1.53 11.98
CA VAL A 239 -13.17 2.31 12.66
C VAL A 239 -11.88 1.47 12.80
N HIS A 240 -12.00 0.18 13.13
CA HIS A 240 -10.86 -0.73 13.13
C HIS A 240 -10.16 -0.77 11.77
N GLY A 241 -10.91 -0.94 10.68
CA GLY A 241 -10.37 -0.95 9.32
C GLY A 241 -9.68 0.37 8.94
N VAL A 242 -10.22 1.51 9.39
CA VAL A 242 -9.64 2.85 9.14
C VAL A 242 -8.27 2.99 9.75
N ARG A 243 -8.09 2.62 11.02
CA ARG A 243 -6.77 2.65 11.68
C ARG A 243 -5.73 1.79 10.94
N ARG A 244 -6.17 0.73 10.27
CA ARG A 244 -5.31 -0.13 9.45
C ARG A 244 -4.99 0.43 8.06
N VAL A 245 -5.50 1.61 7.67
CA VAL A 245 -5.17 2.26 6.38
C VAL A 245 -4.71 3.72 6.47
N PHE A 246 -4.91 4.41 7.60
CA PHE A 246 -4.28 5.70 7.93
C PHE A 246 -2.99 5.48 8.71
#